data_AF-A0A7V0MLZ1-F1
#
_entry.id   AF-A0A7V0MLZ1-F1
#
_cell.length_a   1.000
_cell.length_b   1.000
_cell.length_c   1.000
_cell.angle_alpha   90.00
_cell.angle_beta   90.00
_cell.angle_gamma   90.00
#
_symmetry.space_group_name_H-M   'P 1'
#
loop_
_entity.id
_entity.type
_entity.pdbx_description
1 polymer ?
#
loop_
_entity_poly.entity_id
_entity_poly.type
_entity_poly.pdbx_seq_one_letter_code
_entity_poly.pdbx_strand_id
1 'polypeptide(L)' 'MLESWDAGTQIERWENLEIWELADELALRVYLVTKGFPKDELYGITSQLRRAALSIP' A
#
# COMPACT_ATOMS: atom_id res chain seq x y z
N MET A 1 45.93 7.22 -7.36
CA MET A 1 45.17 6.23 -8.16
C MET A 1 43.92 5.96 -7.34
N LEU A 2 42.82 6.58 -7.79
CA LEU A 2 41.69 6.98 -6.96
C LEU A 2 40.96 5.78 -6.33
N GLU A 3 40.45 6.09 -5.16
CA GLU A 3 39.86 5.24 -4.13
C GLU A 3 38.70 4.36 -4.61
N SER A 4 38.62 3.21 -3.97
CA SER A 4 37.49 2.28 -3.94
C SER A 4 36.23 2.95 -3.42
N TRP A 5 35.32 3.33 -4.30
CA TRP A 5 33.96 3.71 -3.94
C TRP A 5 33.00 2.99 -4.86
N ASP A 6 32.73 1.72 -4.54
CA ASP A 6 31.45 1.10 -4.85
C ASP A 6 31.07 0.23 -3.64
N ALA A 7 30.87 0.91 -2.50
CA ALA A 7 30.12 0.33 -1.41
C ALA A 7 28.69 0.20 -1.92
N GLY A 8 28.41 -0.93 -2.56
CA GLY A 8 27.13 -1.23 -3.18
C GLY A 8 26.02 -1.03 -2.15
N THR A 9 25.31 0.08 -2.29
CA THR A 9 24.10 0.35 -1.53
C THR A 9 23.15 -0.80 -1.84
N GLN A 10 22.94 -1.71 -0.89
CA GLN A 10 21.86 -2.68 -1.00
C GLN A 10 20.57 -1.87 -1.07
N ILE A 11 19.99 -1.79 -2.26
CA ILE A 11 18.64 -1.26 -2.42
C ILE A 11 17.73 -2.31 -1.81
N GLU A 12 17.23 -2.04 -0.60
CA GLU A 12 16.14 -2.82 -0.04
C GLU A 12 14.98 -2.79 -1.03
N ARG A 13 14.42 -3.97 -1.30
CA ARG A 13 13.21 -4.07 -2.12
C ARG A 13 12.12 -3.20 -1.49
N TRP A 14 11.35 -2.48 -2.30
CA TRP A 14 10.33 -1.58 -1.78
C TRP A 14 9.27 -2.32 -0.96
N GLU A 15 9.04 -3.60 -1.27
CA GLU A 15 8.17 -4.52 -0.51
C GLU A 15 8.66 -4.77 0.92
N ASN A 16 9.96 -4.64 1.18
CA ASN A 16 10.58 -4.88 2.49
C ASN A 16 10.53 -3.63 3.40
N LEU A 17 10.09 -2.49 2.87
CA LEU A 17 9.94 -1.28 3.67
C LEU A 17 8.70 -1.43 4.54
N GLU A 18 8.82 -1.09 5.83
CA GLU A 18 7.71 -1.07 6.79
C GLU A 18 6.48 -0.31 6.25
N ILE A 19 6.72 0.74 5.45
CA ILE A 19 5.65 1.51 4.81
C ILE A 19 4.74 0.66 3.91
N TRP A 20 5.29 -0.39 3.30
CA TRP A 20 4.54 -1.27 2.41
C TRP A 20 3.61 -2.21 3.20
N GLU A 21 4.07 -2.73 4.34
CA GLU A 21 3.23 -3.48 5.28
C GLU A 21 2.11 -2.60 5.85
N LEU A 22 2.41 -1.35 6.21
CA LEU A 22 1.41 -0.39 6.69
C LEU A 22 0.37 -0.02 5.62
N ALA A 23 0.79 0.08 4.35
CA ALA A 23 -0.10 0.35 3.24
C ALA A 23 -1.04 -0.83 2.96
N ASP A 24 -0.52 -2.07 2.98
CA ASP A 24 -1.34 -3.28 2.85
C ASP A 24 -2.35 -3.40 3.99
N GLU A 25 -1.92 -3.15 5.23
CA GLU A 25 -2.81 -3.15 6.39
C GLU A 25 -3.92 -2.08 6.27
N LEU A 26 -3.58 -0.88 5.78
CA LEU A 26 -4.56 0.17 5.50
C LEU A 26 -5.59 -0.30 4.47
N ALA A 27 -5.15 -0.92 3.36
CA ALA A 27 -6.06 -1.44 2.34
C ALA A 27 -7.01 -2.51 2.89
N LEU A 28 -6.49 -3.42 3.73
CA LEU A 28 -7.29 -4.42 4.43
C LEU A 28 -8.33 -3.77 5.36
N ARG A 29 -7.93 -2.78 6.16
CA ARG A 29 -8.83 -2.06 7.07
C ARG A 29 -9.94 -1.33 6.30
N VAL A 30 -9.62 -0.69 5.18
CA VAL A 30 -10.63 -0.07 4.30
C VAL A 30 -11.61 -1.11 3.76
N TYR A 31 -11.13 -2.29 3.35
CA TYR A 31 -12.01 -3.37 2.89
C TYR A 31 -12.97 -3.83 4.01
N LEU A 32 -12.46 -4.02 5.22
CA LEU A 32 -13.23 -4.46 6.38
C LEU A 32 -14.29 -3.45 6.80
N VAL A 33 -13.94 -2.16 6.89
CA VAL A 33 -14.89 -1.09 7.25
C VAL A 33 -15.98 -0.95 6.20
N THR A 34 -15.60 -0.93 4.91
CA THR A 34 -16.57 -0.76 3.81
C THR A 34 -17.48 -1.99 3.60
N LYS A 35 -17.16 -3.14 4.19
CA LYS A 35 -18.04 -4.32 4.18
C LYS A 35 -19.37 -4.06 4.91
N GLY A 36 -19.41 -3.11 5.83
CA GLY A 36 -20.62 -2.72 6.57
C GLY A 36 -21.50 -1.69 5.86
N PHE A 37 -21.08 -1.19 4.69
CA PHE A 37 -21.85 -0.14 3.98
C PHE A 37 -23.13 -0.71 3.35
N PRO A 38 -24.15 0.13 3.12
CA PRO A 38 -25.35 -0.26 2.38
C PRO A 38 -25.00 -0.82 0.99
N LYS A 39 -25.79 -1.78 0.50
CA LYS A 39 -25.55 -2.39 -0.83
C LYS A 39 -25.59 -1.39 -1.96
N ASP A 40 -26.38 -0.33 -1.83
CA ASP A 40 -26.51 0.72 -2.84
C ASP A 40 -25.22 1.52 -3.03
N GLU A 41 -24.32 1.52 -2.03
CA GLU A 41 -23.01 2.17 -2.08
C GLU A 41 -21.89 1.29 -2.68
N LEU A 42 -22.20 0.06 -3.08
CA LEU A 42 -21.20 -0.91 -3.57
C LEU A 42 -20.41 -0.34 -4.76
N TYR A 43 -21.11 0.24 -5.73
CA TYR A 43 -20.50 0.88 -6.90
C TYR A 43 -20.17 2.36 -6.67
N GLY A 44 -20.75 2.98 -5.63
CA GLY A 44 -20.48 4.33 -5.18
C GLY A 44 -19.22 4.43 -4.32
N ILE A 45 -19.37 4.88 -3.08
CA ILE A 45 -18.23 5.20 -2.21
C ILE A 45 -17.39 3.96 -1.84
N THR A 46 -18.00 2.77 -1.79
CA THR A 46 -17.29 1.52 -1.49
C THR A 46 -16.23 1.21 -2.55
N SER A 47 -16.60 1.31 -3.83
CA SER A 47 -15.68 1.04 -4.92
C SER A 47 -14.54 2.08 -4.98
N GLN A 48 -14.85 3.34 -4.70
CA GLN A 48 -13.88 4.44 -4.71
C GLN A 48 -12.85 4.29 -3.59
N LEU A 49 -13.30 4.06 -2.36
CA LEU A 49 -12.41 3.89 -1.20
C LEU A 49 -11.48 2.68 -1.36
N ARG A 50 -12.02 1.55 -1.83
CA ARG A 50 -11.22 0.33 -2.03
C ARG A 50 -10.15 0.51 -3.10
N ARG A 51 -10.49 1.16 -4.24
CA ARG A 51 -9.49 1.45 -5.29
C ARG A 51 -8.42 2.43 -4.81
N ALA A 52 -8.82 3.48 -4.09
CA ALA A 52 -7.88 4.46 -3.56
C ALA A 52 -6.91 3.85 -2.52
N ALA A 53 -7.39 2.95 -1.67
CA ALA A 53 -6.54 2.29 -0.69
C ALA A 53 -5.57 1.28 -1.34
N LEU A 54 -6.03 0.54 -2.36
CA LEU A 54 -5.20 -0.43 -3.10
C LEU A 54 -4.18 0.21 -4.06
N SER A 55 -4.23 1.53 -4.27
CA SER A 55 -3.23 2.23 -5.11
C SER A 55 -2.04 2.77 -4.33
N ILE A 56 -1.96 2.51 -3.03
CA ILE A 56 -0.88 2.99 -2.13
C ILE A 56 0.25 1.95 -2.01
N PRO A 57 -0.02 0.66 -1.74
CA PRO A 57 0.99 -0.38 -1.87
C PRO A 57 1.37 -0.52 -3.35
#